data_AF-A0A7D8BCI8-F1
#
_entry.id   AF-A0A7D8BCI8-F1
#
_cell.length_a   1.000
_cell.length_b   1.000
_cell.length_c   1.000
_cell.angle_alpha   90.00
_cell.angle_beta   90.00
_cell.angle_gamma   90.00
#
_symmetry.space_group_name_H-M   'P 1'
#
loop_
_entity.id
_entity.type
_entity.pdbx_description
1 polymer ?
#
loop_
_entity_poly.entity_id
_entity_poly.type
_entity_poly.pdbx_seq_one_letter_code
_entity_poly.pdbx_strand_id
1 'polypeptide(L)' 'MQAIHNGQCGVCGHFGERHKSDVLVTILSTKKADEGFIDECGHPKHAPLHLKVTAISGCDGFVPAAQA' A
#
# COMPACT_ATOMS: atom_id res chain seq x y z
N MET A 1 -6.41 13.57 4.32
CA MET A 1 -6.76 12.13 4.23
C MET A 1 -7.68 11.90 3.04
N GLN A 2 -7.30 11.01 2.14
CA GLN A 2 -8.08 10.61 0.98
C GLN A 2 -8.62 9.19 1.13
N ALA A 3 -9.77 8.93 0.52
CA ALA A 3 -10.33 7.60 0.42
C ALA A 3 -9.52 6.74 -0.56
N ILE A 4 -9.29 5.48 -0.18
CA ILE A 4 -8.57 4.49 -0.96
C ILE A 4 -9.54 3.42 -1.44
N HIS A 5 -9.34 2.98 -2.67
CA HIS A 5 -10.16 2.02 -3.38
C HIS A 5 -9.33 0.82 -3.82
N ASN A 6 -10.02 -0.27 -4.14
CA ASN A 6 -9.36 -1.45 -4.73
C ASN A 6 -8.60 -1.03 -6.01
N GLY A 7 -7.40 -1.55 -6.19
CA GLY A 7 -6.48 -1.12 -7.26
C GLY A 7 -5.45 -0.08 -6.82
N GLN A 8 -5.53 0.45 -5.60
CA GLN A 8 -4.54 1.39 -5.05
C GLN A 8 -3.61 0.71 -4.03
N CYS A 9 -2.39 1.26 -3.90
CA CYS A 9 -1.32 0.70 -3.07
C CYS A 9 -1.72 0.52 -1.61
N GLY A 10 -2.43 1.46 -0.99
CA GLY A 10 -2.77 1.41 0.44
C GLY A 10 -3.64 0.22 0.86
N VAL A 11 -4.31 -0.45 -0.09
CA VAL A 11 -5.07 -1.69 0.15
C VAL A 11 -4.50 -2.89 -0.60
N CYS A 12 -3.29 -2.74 -1.14
CA CYS A 12 -2.55 -3.78 -1.83
C CYS A 12 -1.71 -4.59 -0.85
N GLY A 13 -1.66 -5.91 -1.01
CA GLY A 13 -0.82 -6.80 -0.19
C GLY A 13 0.67 -6.59 -0.35
N HIS A 14 1.10 -5.83 -1.38
CA HIS A 14 2.50 -5.50 -1.63
C HIS A 14 2.97 -4.21 -0.95
N PHE A 15 2.05 -3.37 -0.48
CA PHE A 15 2.40 -2.07 0.08
C PHE A 15 2.87 -2.23 1.52
N GLY A 16 4.13 -1.85 1.77
CA GLY A 16 4.79 -2.04 3.06
C GLY A 16 4.96 -3.50 3.46
N GLU A 17 4.84 -4.49 2.57
CA GLU A 17 4.87 -5.92 2.94
C GLU A 17 6.16 -6.35 3.68
N ARG A 18 7.24 -5.58 3.49
CA ARG A 18 8.56 -5.82 4.07
C ARG A 18 8.68 -5.35 5.51
N HIS A 19 7.72 -4.58 6.03
CA HIS A 19 7.72 -4.14 7.42
C HIS A 19 6.29 -3.96 7.96
N LYS A 20 6.05 -4.37 9.20
CA LYS A 20 4.74 -4.16 9.82
C LYS A 20 4.70 -2.80 10.49
N SER A 21 3.68 -1.99 10.17
CA SER A 21 3.42 -0.68 10.78
C SER A 21 1.94 -0.54 11.12
N ASP A 22 1.64 0.08 12.26
CA ASP A 22 0.28 0.35 12.72
C ASP A 22 -0.49 1.26 11.73
N VAL A 23 0.25 2.12 11.02
CA VAL A 23 -0.31 2.98 9.98
C VAL A 23 -0.85 2.16 8.81
N LEU A 24 -0.16 1.09 8.40
CA LEU A 24 -0.62 0.21 7.32
C LEU A 24 -1.91 -0.53 7.71
N VAL A 25 -2.00 -0.99 8.96
CA VAL A 25 -3.21 -1.63 9.51
C VAL A 25 -4.37 -0.64 9.54
N THR A 26 -4.11 0.60 9.95
CA THR A 26 -5.11 1.69 9.98
C THR A 26 -5.59 2.03 8.57
N ILE A 27 -4.68 2.14 7.60
CA ILE A 27 -5.03 2.41 6.20
C ILE A 27 -5.92 1.31 5.64
N LEU A 28 -5.55 0.04 5.85
CA LEU A 28 -6.32 -1.11 5.37
C LEU A 28 -7.73 -1.16 6.02
N SER A 29 -7.81 -0.89 7.33
CA SER A 29 -9.06 -0.95 8.08
C SER A 29 -10.00 0.20 7.75
N THR A 30 -9.48 1.43 7.65
CA THR A 30 -10.28 2.65 7.42
C THR A 30 -10.49 2.96 5.95
N LYS A 31 -9.69 2.36 5.07
CA LYS A 31 -9.58 2.69 3.64
C LYS A 31 -9.32 4.19 3.41
N LYS A 32 -8.49 4.77 4.27
CA LYS A 32 -8.07 6.18 4.18
C LYS A 32 -6.58 6.29 4.44
N ALA A 33 -5.91 7.15 3.70
CA ALA A 33 -4.51 7.49 3.95
C ALA A 33 -4.26 8.98 3.79
N ASP A 34 -3.15 9.44 4.35
CA ASP A 34 -2.60 10.74 4.01
C ASP A 34 -2.03 10.73 2.58
N GLU A 35 -2.16 11.84 1.86
CA GLU A 35 -1.70 11.97 0.46
C GLU A 35 -0.18 11.88 0.34
N GLY A 36 0.54 12.32 1.37
CA GLY A 36 1.99 12.27 1.47
C GLY A 36 2.51 11.00 2.14
N PHE A 37 1.65 10.08 2.57
CA PHE A 37 2.12 8.82 3.16
C PHE A 37 2.74 7.94 2.07
N ILE A 38 4.07 7.82 2.15
CA ILE A 38 4.91 7.07 1.21
C ILE A 38 5.41 5.81 1.91
N ASP A 39 5.29 4.68 1.21
CA ASP A 39 5.82 3.40 1.65
C ASP A 39 6.39 2.59 0.46
N GLU A 40 7.03 1.47 0.76
CA GLU A 40 7.64 0.61 -0.24
C GLU A 40 6.60 -0.25 -0.97
N CYS A 41 6.81 -0.46 -2.27
CA CYS A 41 6.12 -1.49 -3.03
C CYS A 41 6.99 -2.75 -3.08
N GLY A 42 6.56 -3.80 -2.39
CA GLY A 42 7.28 -5.08 -2.34
C GLY A 42 7.01 -6.02 -3.51
N HIS A 43 6.24 -5.59 -4.53
CA HIS A 43 5.89 -6.42 -5.67
C HIS A 43 7.16 -7.08 -6.27
N PRO A 44 7.21 -8.42 -6.47
CA PRO A 44 8.46 -9.13 -6.78
C PRO A 44 9.23 -8.62 -8.00
N LYS A 45 8.51 -8.14 -9.04
CA LYS A 45 9.12 -7.51 -10.23
C LYS A 45 9.88 -6.21 -9.91
N HIS A 46 9.52 -5.53 -8.82
CA HIS A 46 10.06 -4.23 -8.41
C HIS A 46 10.84 -4.28 -7.09
N ALA A 47 10.80 -5.41 -6.38
CA ALA A 47 11.54 -5.64 -5.13
C ALA A 47 13.03 -5.21 -5.16
N PRO A 48 13.81 -5.47 -6.24
CA PRO A 48 15.21 -5.02 -6.28
C PRO A 48 15.38 -3.51 -6.47
N LEU A 49 14.34 -2.80 -6.93
CA LEU A 49 14.36 -1.35 -7.15
C LEU A 49 13.94 -0.56 -5.91
N HIS A 50 13.39 -1.22 -4.89
CA HIS A 50 12.92 -0.58 -3.66
C HIS A 50 12.01 0.62 -3.94
N LEU A 51 11.06 0.44 -4.86
CA LEU A 51 10.18 1.52 -5.28
C LEU A 51 9.37 2.03 -4.08
N LYS A 52 9.28 3.35 -3.99
CA LYS A 52 8.47 4.04 -2.99
C LYS A 52 7.31 4.73 -3.67
N VAL A 53 6.11 4.47 -3.17
CA VAL A 53 4.84 4.93 -3.74
C VAL A 53 3.97 5.48 -2.63
N THR A 54 3.01 6.33 -2.97
CA THR A 54 2.00 6.77 -2.00
C THR A 54 0.91 5.72 -1.87
N ALA A 55 0.22 5.70 -0.71
CA ALA A 55 -0.92 4.80 -0.50
C ALA A 55 -2.07 5.01 -1.50
N ILE A 56 -2.17 6.20 -2.11
CA ILE A 56 -3.18 6.55 -3.12
C ILE A 56 -2.75 6.22 -4.56
N SER A 57 -1.51 5.80 -4.77
CA SER A 57 -1.00 5.46 -6.10
C SER A 57 -1.76 4.25 -6.66
N GLY A 58 -2.05 4.27 -7.97
CA GLY A 58 -2.58 3.11 -8.68
C GLY A 58 -1.54 1.99 -8.79
N CYS A 59 -1.99 0.74 -8.75
CA CYS A 59 -1.15 -0.44 -8.83
C CYS A 59 -1.69 -1.42 -9.87
N ASP A 60 -1.03 -1.53 -11.03
CA ASP A 60 -1.40 -2.52 -12.06
C ASP A 60 -1.15 -3.98 -11.63
N GLY A 61 -0.25 -4.17 -10.67
CA GLY A 61 0.00 -5.46 -10.01
C GLY A 61 -0.83 -5.67 -8.74
N PHE A 62 -1.99 -5.03 -8.63
CA PHE A 62 -2.80 -5.03 -7.42
C PHE A 62 -3.19 -6.45 -6.99
N VAL A 63 -2.91 -6.76 -5.72
CA VAL A 63 -3.42 -7.94 -5.02
C VAL A 63 -4.07 -7.42 -3.73
N PRO A 64 -5.33 -7.77 -3.42
CA PRO A 64 -5.95 -7.29 -2.20
C PRO A 64 -5.16 -7.77 -0.98
N ALA A 65 -4.85 -6.86 -0.05
CA ALA A 65 -4.24 -7.23 1.21
C ALA A 65 -5.17 -8.17 1.98
N ALA A 66 -4.61 -9.27 2.51
CA ALA A 66 -5.36 -10.12 3.42
C ALA A 66 -5.73 -9.28 4.65
N GLN A 67 -7.03 -9.25 4.99
CA GLN A 67 -7.50 -8.60 6.20
C GLN A 67 -6.86 -9.33 7.39
N ALA A 68 -6.11 -8.60 8.20
CA ALA A 68 -5.50 -9.10 9.44
C ALA A 68 -6.57 -9.35 10.51
#